data_AF-A0A098TF24-F1
#
_entry.id   AF-A0A098TF24-F1
#
_cell.length_a   1.000
_cell.length_b   1.000
_cell.length_c   1.000
_cell.angle_alpha   90.00
_cell.angle_beta   90.00
_cell.angle_gamma   90.00
#
_symmetry.space_group_name_H-M   'P 1'
#
loop_
_entity.id
_entity.type
_entity.pdbx_description
1 polymer ?
#
loop_
_entity_poly.entity_id
_entity_poly.type
_entity_poly.pdbx_seq_one_letter_code
_entity_poly.pdbx_strand_id
1 'polypeptide(L)'
;MLRLFLQARCLHAVNTGLSRDIKAARAGLRKAAKVTAAAFDSAWNGRLHRAETRQRLWAALDVAPADHGVNLTDDGGQEHAVG
;
A
#
# COMPACT_ATOMS: atom_id res chain seq x y z
N MET A 1 -0.86 5.86 6.79
CA MET A 1 -0.46 4.46 7.15
C MET A 1 -0.03 3.58 5.97
N LEU A 2 -0.74 3.54 4.83
CA LEU A 2 -0.42 2.64 3.70
C LEU A 2 1.07 2.58 3.29
N ARG A 3 1.77 3.72 3.26
CA ARG A 3 3.22 3.80 3.00
C ARG A 3 4.03 2.81 3.84
N LEU A 4 3.78 2.72 5.14
CA LEU A 4 4.55 1.88 6.05
C LEU A 4 4.37 0.39 5.72
N PHE A 5 3.14 -0.03 5.40
CA PHE A 5 2.85 -1.39 4.99
C PHE A 5 3.50 -1.75 3.64
N LEU A 6 3.46 -0.83 2.67
CA LEU A 6 4.16 -1.02 1.39
C LEU A 6 5.68 -1.20 1.59
N GLN A 7 6.27 -0.38 2.46
CA GLN A 7 7.70 -0.46 2.79
C GLN A 7 8.03 -1.77 3.53
N ALA A 8 7.24 -2.13 4.55
CA ALA A 8 7.41 -3.35 5.31
C ALA A 8 7.27 -4.60 4.42
N ARG A 9 6.28 -4.64 3.52
CA ARG A 9 6.11 -5.77 2.58
C ARG A 9 7.30 -5.92 1.64
N CYS A 10 7.82 -4.81 1.11
CA CYS A 10 8.99 -4.85 0.23
C CYS A 10 10.25 -5.29 1.00
N LEU A 11 10.45 -4.76 2.21
CA LEU A 11 11.58 -5.14 3.06
C LEU A 11 11.51 -6.62 3.46
N HIS A 12 10.32 -7.09 3.86
CA HIS A 12 10.10 -8.50 4.16
C HIS A 12 10.41 -9.39 2.96
N ALA A 13 9.92 -9.04 1.77
CA ALA A 13 10.19 -9.81 0.56
C ALA A 13 11.69 -9.91 0.23
N VAL A 14 12.47 -8.85 0.50
CA VAL A 14 13.92 -8.89 0.34
C VAL A 14 14.58 -9.74 1.43
N ASN A 15 14.20 -9.55 2.69
CA ASN A 15 14.78 -10.28 3.83
C ASN A 15 14.49 -11.79 3.78
N THR A 16 13.37 -12.22 3.21
CA THR A 16 13.02 -13.64 3.04
C THR A 16 13.47 -14.22 1.70
N GLY A 17 14.18 -13.46 0.86
CA GLY A 17 14.63 -13.92 -0.46
C GLY A 17 13.54 -14.07 -1.52
N LEU A 18 12.30 -13.64 -1.24
CA LEU A 18 11.21 -13.60 -2.24
C LEU A 18 11.45 -12.54 -3.32
N SER A 19 12.34 -11.58 -3.08
CA SER A 19 12.78 -10.60 -4.06
C SER A 19 14.26 -10.30 -3.90
N ARG A 20 14.93 -10.02 -5.03
CA ARG A 20 16.36 -9.68 -5.07
C ARG A 20 16.69 -8.35 -4.40
N ASP A 21 15.81 -7.36 -4.52
CA ASP A 21 16.03 -6.00 -4.02
C ASP A 21 14.69 -5.25 -3.90
N ILE A 22 14.70 -4.11 -3.20
CA ILE A 22 13.50 -3.30 -2.97
C ILE A 22 12.88 -2.81 -4.28
N LYS A 23 13.68 -2.56 -5.33
CA LYS A 23 13.16 -2.09 -6.62
C LYS A 23 12.37 -3.20 -7.31
N ALA A 24 12.86 -4.43 -7.29
CA ALA A 24 12.14 -5.60 -7.78
C ALA A 24 10.86 -5.87 -6.96
N ALA A 25 10.95 -5.77 -5.63
CA ALA A 25 9.78 -5.94 -4.74
C ALA A 25 8.69 -4.88 -5.02
N ARG A 26 9.08 -3.60 -5.17
CA ARG A 26 8.17 -2.51 -5.56
C ARG A 26 7.50 -2.79 -6.90
N ALA A 27 8.26 -3.25 -7.90
CA ALA A 27 7.72 -3.56 -9.22
C ALA A 27 6.71 -4.72 -9.18
N GLY A 28 7.00 -5.76 -8.40
CA GLY A 28 6.10 -6.90 -8.18
C GLY A 28 4.80 -6.47 -7.48
N LEU A 29 4.91 -5.74 -6.37
CA LEU A 29 3.75 -5.26 -5.61
C LEU A 29 2.87 -4.31 -6.42
N ARG A 30 3.49 -3.41 -7.21
CA ARG A 30 2.75 -2.54 -8.15
C ARG A 30 1.97 -3.34 -9.18
N LYS A 31 2.57 -4.38 -9.76
CA LYS A 31 1.91 -5.25 -10.74
C LYS A 31 0.74 -6.02 -10.11
N ALA A 32 0.93 -6.54 -8.90
CA ALA A 32 -0.13 -7.20 -8.14
C ALA A 32 -1.31 -6.25 -7.85
N ALA A 33 -1.01 -5.01 -7.46
CA ALA A 33 -2.02 -3.98 -7.22
C ALA A 33 -2.69 -3.40 -8.48
N LYS A 34 -2.18 -3.72 -9.68
CA LYS A 34 -2.69 -3.19 -10.97
C LYS A 34 -2.81 -1.66 -10.98
N VAL A 35 -1.82 -0.97 -10.41
CA VAL A 35 -1.75 0.50 -10.38
C VAL A 35 -0.63 1.04 -11.27
N THR A 36 -0.77 2.30 -11.69
CA THR A 36 0.27 3.00 -12.46
C THR A 36 1.51 3.24 -11.61
N ALA A 37 2.66 3.45 -12.26
CA ALA A 37 3.90 3.79 -11.57
C ALA A 37 3.77 5.09 -10.76
N ALA A 38 3.14 6.12 -11.34
CA ALA A 38 2.90 7.39 -10.66
C ALA A 38 2.02 7.23 -9.42
N ALA A 39 0.93 6.47 -9.52
CA ALA A 39 0.03 6.23 -8.40
C ALA A 39 0.72 5.43 -7.27
N PHE A 40 1.53 4.43 -7.63
CA PHE A 40 2.33 3.68 -6.67
C PHE A 40 3.37 4.57 -5.98
N ASP A 41 4.04 5.46 -6.72
CA ASP A 41 5.03 6.37 -6.16
C ASP A 41 4.40 7.41 -5.22
N SER A 42 3.23 7.94 -5.58
CA SER A 42 2.42 8.76 -4.67
C SER A 42 2.07 8.01 -3.39
N ALA A 43 1.68 6.73 -3.47
CA ALA A 43 1.38 5.92 -2.29
C ALA A 43 2.62 5.66 -1.44
N TRP A 44 3.75 5.37 -2.09
CA TRP A 44 5.04 5.15 -1.46
C TRP A 44 5.54 6.39 -0.70
N ASN A 45 5.24 7.58 -1.20
CA ASN A 45 5.58 8.84 -0.55
C ASN A 45 4.50 9.34 0.43
N GLY A 46 3.38 8.63 0.56
CA GLY A 46 2.27 9.02 1.45
C GLY A 46 1.40 10.17 0.91
N ARG A 47 1.43 10.42 -0.40
CA ARG A 47 0.71 11.48 -1.11
C ARG A 47 -0.46 10.97 -1.97
N LEU A 48 -0.90 9.73 -1.76
CA LEU A 48 -1.99 9.15 -2.55
C LEU A 48 -3.35 9.50 -1.92
N HIS A 49 -4.12 10.32 -2.64
CA HIS A 49 -5.45 10.76 -2.19
C HIS A 49 -6.59 9.86 -2.70
N ARG A 50 -6.44 9.25 -3.89
CA ARG A 50 -7.50 8.44 -4.51
C ARG A 50 -7.80 7.16 -3.73
N ALA A 51 -9.04 7.00 -3.27
CA ALA A 51 -9.47 5.85 -2.49
C ALA A 51 -9.43 4.53 -3.27
N GLU A 52 -9.93 4.50 -4.51
CA GLU A 52 -9.87 3.31 -5.36
C GLU A 52 -8.44 2.74 -5.47
N THR A 53 -7.45 3.62 -5.64
CA THR A 53 -6.04 3.20 -5.72
C THR A 53 -5.54 2.66 -4.37
N ARG A 54 -5.94 3.26 -3.25
CA ARG A 54 -5.60 2.76 -1.91
C ARG A 54 -6.21 1.38 -1.67
N GLN A 55 -7.47 1.17 -2.05
CA GLN A 55 -8.14 -0.15 -1.95
C GLN A 55 -7.37 -1.22 -2.73
N ARG A 56 -6.97 -0.96 -3.97
CA ARG A 56 -6.18 -1.91 -4.76
C ARG A 56 -4.82 -2.24 -4.12
N LEU A 57 -4.18 -1.24 -3.51
CA LEU A 57 -2.90 -1.45 -2.82
C LEU A 57 -3.07 -2.25 -1.52
N TRP A 58 -4.12 -1.99 -0.74
CA TRP A 58 -4.46 -2.79 0.44
C TRP A 58 -4.81 -4.24 0.07
N ALA A 59 -5.61 -4.44 -0.98
CA ALA A 59 -5.90 -5.78 -1.50
C ALA A 59 -4.64 -6.53 -1.94
N ALA A 60 -3.68 -5.85 -2.59
CA ALA A 60 -2.40 -6.47 -2.97
C ALA A 60 -1.48 -6.78 -1.78
N LEU A 61 -1.71 -6.13 -0.64
CA LEU A 61 -1.03 -6.44 0.61
C LEU A 61 -1.66 -7.61 1.36
N ASP A 62 -2.86 -8.05 0.95
CA ASP A 62 -3.67 -9.05 1.66
C ASP A 62 -3.96 -8.63 3.11
N VAL A 63 -4.14 -7.32 3.32
CA VAL A 63 -4.40 -6.73 4.65
C VAL A 63 -5.70 -5.93 4.58
N ALA A 64 -6.64 -6.24 5.49
CA ALA A 64 -7.82 -5.41 5.65
C ALA A 64 -7.43 -4.13 6.41
N PRO A 65 -7.63 -2.94 5.84
CA PRO A 65 -7.25 -1.69 6.50
C PRO A 65 -8.03 -1.45 7.80
N ALA A 66 -9.27 -1.97 7.89
CA ALA A 66 -10.12 -1.88 9.08
C ALA A 66 -9.50 -2.57 10.30
N ASP A 67 -8.77 -3.68 10.12
CA ASP A 67 -8.05 -4.38 11.20
C ASP A 67 -6.96 -3.51 11.85
N HIS A 68 -6.56 -2.43 11.17
CA HIS A 68 -5.57 -1.46 11.64
C HIS A 68 -6.19 -0.08 11.91
N GLY A 69 -7.51 0.01 12.07
CA GLY A 69 -8.22 1.27 12.35
C GLY A 69 -8.19 2.27 11.18
N VAL A 70 -7.91 1.80 9.96
CA VAL A 70 -7.88 2.65 8.76
C VAL A 70 -9.22 2.56 8.03
N ASN A 71 -9.99 3.65 8.10
CA ASN A 71 -11.16 3.82 7.24
C ASN A 71 -10.75 4.42 5.88
N LEU A 72 -11.19 3.81 4.79
CA LEU A 72 -10.90 4.26 3.42
C LEU A 72 -12.03 5.17 2.94
N THR A 73 -11.98 6.46 3.28
CA THR A 73 -12.95 7.44 2.74
C THR A 73 -12.55 7.86 1.31
N ASP A 74 -13.53 8.16 0.46
CA ASP A 74 -13.30 8.49 -0.96
C ASP A 74 -12.43 9.76 -1.16
N ASP A 75 -12.47 10.67 -0.18
CA ASP A 75 -11.84 12.01 -0.20
C ASP A 75 -10.38 12.06 0.29
N GLY A 76 -9.75 10.91 0.55
CA GLY A 76 -8.39 10.90 1.11
C GLY A 76 -8.31 11.07 2.62
N GLY A 77 -9.44 11.32 3.30
CA GLY A 77 -9.55 11.36 4.75
C GLY A 77 -9.37 9.98 5.39
N GLN A 78 -8.67 9.94 6.53
CA GLN A 78 -8.75 8.81 7.45
C GLN A 78 -9.57 9.32 8.64
N GLU A 79 -10.83 8.91 8.74
CA GLU A 79 -11.61 9.19 9.94
C GLU A 79 -11.33 8.10 10.98
N HIS A 80 -10.95 8.53 12.17
CA HIS A 80 -10.75 7.69 13.33
C HIS A 80 -12.13 7.19 13.78
N ALA A 81 -12.37 5.88 13.74
CA ALA A 81 -13.55 5.31 14.37
C ALA A 81 -13.36 5.42 15.89
N VAL A 82 -13.91 6.49 16.48
CA VAL A 82 -14.18 6.53 17.92
C VAL A 82 -15.37 5.61 18.19
N GLY A 83 -15.24 4.82 19.27
CA GLY A 83 -16.11 3.70 19.61
C GLY A 83 -17.54 4.04 19.99
#